data_AF-A0A2P7AZ51-F1
#
_entry.id   AF-A0A2P7AZ51-F1
#
_cell.length_a   1.000
_cell.length_b   1.000
_cell.length_c   1.000
_cell.angle_alpha   90.00
_cell.angle_beta   90.00
_cell.angle_gamma   90.00
#
_symmetry.space_group_name_H-M   'P 1'
#
loop_
_entity.id
_entity.type
_entity.pdbx_description
1 polymer ?
#
loop_
_entity_poly.entity_id
_entity_poly.type
_entity_poly.pdbx_seq_one_letter_code
_entity_poly.pdbx_strand_id
1 'polypeptide(L)'
;MDKFTKLTGVAAPLPIINVDTDMIIPKDYLKTIKRTGLGTGLFAEMRYNEDGTENPDFVLNKPAYRKAQILVAGDNFGCGSSREHAPWALLDFGIRCVISTSFADIFYNNCFKNGILPIRVSQDDLDKLMDDAQRGANATISIDLEEMTIKGPDGGTITFELDEFRRYCMLNGLDDIGLTMEKATKIDAFEASNAEKRPWA
;
A
#
# COMPACT_ATOMS: atom_id res chain seq x y z
N MET A 1 -0.33 6.08 -11.81
CA MET A 1 -0.54 5.03 -10.80
C MET A 1 -1.18 3.80 -11.42
N ASP A 2 -0.92 2.58 -10.94
CA ASP A 2 -1.63 1.37 -11.41
C ASP A 2 -3.05 1.30 -10.85
N LYS A 3 -4.01 0.88 -11.68
CA LYS A 3 -5.39 0.64 -11.24
C LYS A 3 -5.45 -0.46 -10.16
N PHE A 4 -6.36 -0.29 -9.22
CA PHE A 4 -6.73 -1.31 -8.25
C PHE A 4 -8.21 -1.59 -8.39
N THR A 5 -8.58 -2.77 -8.87
CA THR A 5 -9.98 -3.22 -8.95
C THR A 5 -10.18 -4.42 -8.03
N LYS A 6 -9.51 -5.53 -8.36
CA LYS A 6 -9.49 -6.75 -7.55
C LYS A 6 -8.06 -7.22 -7.37
N LEU A 7 -7.76 -7.73 -6.18
CA LEU A 7 -6.47 -8.31 -5.85
C LEU A 7 -6.72 -9.67 -5.20
N THR A 8 -6.23 -10.74 -5.80
CA THR A 8 -6.19 -12.06 -5.16
C THR A 8 -4.74 -12.50 -5.06
N GLY A 9 -4.27 -12.73 -3.84
CA GLY A 9 -2.88 -13.07 -3.62
C GLY A 9 -2.63 -13.60 -2.22
N VAL A 10 -1.40 -14.05 -1.99
CA VAL A 10 -0.98 -14.52 -0.68
C VAL A 10 -0.90 -13.34 0.28
N ALA A 11 -1.52 -13.49 1.45
CA ALA A 11 -1.45 -12.55 2.56
C ALA A 11 -0.36 -12.97 3.55
N ALA A 12 0.52 -12.04 3.90
CA ALA A 12 1.56 -12.23 4.91
C ALA A 12 1.10 -11.66 6.26
N PRO A 13 1.12 -12.45 7.35
CA PRO A 13 0.81 -11.95 8.69
C PRO A 13 2.02 -11.25 9.33
N LEU A 14 1.83 -10.03 9.79
CA LEU A 14 2.82 -9.24 10.52
C LEU A 14 2.21 -8.77 11.86
N PRO A 15 2.20 -9.62 12.90
CA PRO A 15 1.55 -9.34 14.18
C PRO A 15 2.38 -8.37 15.04
N ILE A 16 2.68 -7.20 14.50
CA ILE A 16 3.45 -6.12 15.13
C ILE A 16 2.58 -4.87 15.12
N ILE A 17 2.44 -4.25 16.28
CA ILE A 17 1.79 -2.93 16.45
C ILE A 17 2.83 -1.82 16.31
N ASN A 18 2.38 -0.62 15.94
CA ASN A 18 3.25 0.56 15.79
C ASN A 18 4.43 0.31 14.84
N VAL A 19 4.17 -0.36 13.72
CA VAL A 19 5.17 -0.51 12.66
C VAL A 19 5.45 0.88 12.08
N ASP A 20 6.56 1.49 12.48
CA ASP A 20 6.90 2.84 12.03
C ASP A 20 7.60 2.85 10.66
N THR A 21 7.81 4.04 10.11
CA THR A 21 8.43 4.20 8.80
C THR A 21 9.93 3.86 8.75
N ASP A 22 10.64 3.83 9.89
CA ASP A 22 12.01 3.31 9.99
C ASP A 22 12.02 1.79 9.91
N MET A 23 11.07 1.13 10.59
CA MET A 23 10.88 -0.31 10.48
C MET A 23 10.53 -0.72 9.05
N ILE A 24 9.63 0.01 8.38
CA ILE A 24 9.26 -0.27 6.98
C ILE A 24 10.48 -0.12 6.06
N ILE A 25 11.24 0.97 6.19
CA ILE A 25 12.47 1.15 5.42
C ILE A 25 13.48 2.02 6.20
N PRO A 26 14.65 1.46 6.57
CA PRO A 26 15.64 2.20 7.33
C PRO A 26 16.21 3.38 6.54
N LYS A 27 16.62 4.42 7.28
CA LYS A 27 17.14 5.67 6.71
C LYS A 27 18.31 5.50 5.74
N ASP A 28 19.10 4.43 5.88
CA ASP A 28 20.26 4.17 5.03
C ASP A 28 19.89 3.89 3.56
N TYR A 29 18.66 3.41 3.32
CA TYR A 29 18.13 3.15 1.98
C TYR A 29 17.56 4.42 1.31
N LEU A 30 17.50 5.55 2.01
CA LEU A 30 16.84 6.78 1.55
C LEU A 30 17.77 7.73 0.78
N LYS A 31 19.02 7.32 0.52
CA LYS A 31 20.02 8.13 -0.21
C LYS A 31 19.85 8.09 -1.73
N THR A 32 18.90 7.32 -2.24
CA THR A 32 18.63 7.17 -3.68
C THR A 32 17.54 8.13 -4.14
N ILE A 33 17.63 8.57 -5.40
CA ILE A 33 16.55 9.29 -6.10
C ILE A 33 15.63 8.35 -6.91
N LYS A 34 15.99 7.05 -6.99
CA LYS A 34 15.23 6.07 -7.75
C LYS A 34 14.09 5.53 -6.91
N ARG A 35 12.94 5.30 -7.55
CA ARG A 35 11.78 4.64 -6.93
C ARG A 35 11.86 3.11 -6.96
N THR A 36 12.85 2.53 -7.64
CA THR A 36 13.07 1.08 -7.79
C THR A 36 14.26 0.59 -6.97
N GLY A 37 14.26 -0.69 -6.62
CA GLY A 37 15.28 -1.34 -5.79
C GLY A 37 15.07 -1.15 -4.28
N LEU A 38 14.06 -0.37 -3.87
CA LEU A 38 13.70 -0.10 -2.48
C LEU A 38 13.06 -1.32 -1.80
N GLY A 39 12.55 -2.30 -2.56
CA GLY A 39 12.01 -3.54 -2.02
C GLY A 39 13.07 -4.40 -1.32
N THR A 40 14.36 -4.20 -1.60
CA THR A 40 15.46 -4.79 -0.83
C THR A 40 15.61 -4.16 0.56
N GLY A 41 15.21 -2.90 0.73
CA GLY A 41 15.21 -2.18 2.00
C GLY A 41 13.95 -2.38 2.84
N LEU A 42 12.88 -2.93 2.25
CA LEU A 42 11.62 -3.18 2.96
C LEU A 42 11.87 -4.10 4.16
N PHE A 43 11.61 -3.63 5.38
CA PHE A 43 11.81 -4.36 6.63
C PHE A 43 13.25 -4.90 6.81
N ALA A 44 14.26 -4.19 6.31
CA ALA A 44 15.63 -4.70 6.25
C ALA A 44 16.18 -5.17 7.60
N GLU A 45 15.96 -4.43 8.69
CA GLU A 45 16.43 -4.79 10.04
C GLU A 45 15.78 -6.07 10.58
N MET A 46 14.61 -6.47 10.06
CA MET A 46 13.95 -7.73 10.43
C MET A 46 14.25 -8.84 9.42
N ARG A 47 14.50 -8.49 8.15
CA ARG A 47 14.73 -9.42 7.05
C ARG A 47 16.16 -9.90 6.93
N TYR A 48 17.13 -9.15 7.40
CA TYR A 48 18.54 -9.50 7.24
C TYR A 48 19.24 -9.56 8.60
N ASN A 49 20.13 -10.53 8.75
CA ASN A 49 21.07 -10.62 9.85
C ASN A 49 22.23 -9.62 9.63
N GLU A 50 23.05 -9.41 10.65
CA GLU A 50 24.20 -8.49 10.58
C GLU A 50 25.22 -8.86 9.48
N ASP A 51 25.32 -10.15 9.12
CA ASP A 51 26.18 -10.64 8.04
C ASP A 51 25.57 -10.47 6.63
N GLY A 52 24.37 -9.90 6.54
CA GLY A 52 23.63 -9.68 5.30
C GLY A 52 22.84 -10.90 4.81
N THR A 53 22.88 -12.03 5.50
CA THR A 53 22.04 -13.19 5.17
C THR A 53 20.59 -12.94 5.56
N GLU A 54 19.65 -13.58 4.86
CA GLU A 54 18.23 -13.43 5.19
C GLU A 54 17.89 -14.15 6.50
N ASN A 55 17.14 -13.47 7.37
CA ASN A 55 16.54 -14.05 8.56
C ASN A 55 15.36 -14.97 8.15
N PRO A 56 15.46 -16.31 8.29
CA PRO A 56 14.43 -17.24 7.86
C PRO A 56 13.14 -17.15 8.70
N ASP A 57 13.21 -16.56 9.89
CA ASP A 57 12.06 -16.46 10.81
C ASP A 57 11.13 -15.31 10.43
N PHE A 58 11.64 -14.31 9.71
CA PHE A 58 10.82 -13.19 9.26
C PHE A 58 9.82 -13.61 8.19
N VAL A 59 8.56 -13.17 8.34
CA VAL A 59 7.44 -13.65 7.53
C VAL A 59 7.69 -13.53 6.02
N LEU A 60 8.14 -12.39 5.53
CA LEU A 60 8.36 -12.17 4.09
C LEU A 60 9.55 -12.96 3.53
N ASN A 61 10.39 -13.55 4.40
CA ASN A 61 11.48 -14.42 3.99
C ASN A 61 11.07 -15.90 3.93
N LYS A 62 9.91 -16.28 4.47
CA LYS A 62 9.44 -17.67 4.36
C LYS A 62 8.97 -17.95 2.93
N PRO A 63 9.25 -19.13 2.35
CA PRO A 63 8.91 -19.45 0.96
C PRO A 63 7.46 -19.16 0.56
N ALA A 64 6.52 -19.39 1.49
CA ALA A 64 5.09 -19.15 1.29
C ALA A 64 4.76 -17.67 0.99
N TYR A 65 5.47 -16.71 1.59
CA TYR A 65 5.12 -15.29 1.55
C TYR A 65 6.06 -14.46 0.67
N ARG A 66 7.00 -15.11 -0.04
CA ARG A 66 7.98 -14.43 -0.91
C ARG A 66 7.36 -13.59 -2.03
N LYS A 67 6.13 -13.92 -2.41
CA LYS A 67 5.34 -13.21 -3.41
C LYS A 67 4.05 -12.66 -2.81
N ALA A 68 4.03 -12.42 -1.50
CA ALA A 68 2.88 -11.84 -0.85
C ALA A 68 2.57 -10.48 -1.50
N GLN A 69 1.28 -10.26 -1.74
CA GLN A 69 0.77 -9.00 -2.28
C GLN A 69 -0.08 -8.24 -1.25
N ILE A 70 -0.46 -8.93 -0.17
CA ILE A 70 -1.29 -8.42 0.91
C ILE A 70 -0.50 -8.56 2.21
N LEU A 71 -0.45 -7.51 3.01
CA LEU A 71 0.14 -7.52 4.34
C LEU A 71 -0.97 -7.31 5.37
N VAL A 72 -1.12 -8.22 6.32
CA VAL A 72 -2.05 -8.08 7.45
C VAL A 72 -1.22 -7.72 8.67
N ALA A 73 -1.36 -6.50 9.19
CA ALA A 73 -0.49 -5.96 10.23
C ALA A 73 -1.26 -5.46 11.45
N GLY A 74 -0.57 -5.37 12.59
CA GLY A 74 -1.13 -4.81 13.82
C GLY A 74 -1.45 -3.32 13.72
N ASP A 75 -2.01 -2.79 14.80
CA ASP A 75 -2.50 -1.40 14.89
C ASP A 75 -1.41 -0.34 14.62
N ASN A 76 -1.85 0.83 14.15
CA ASN A 76 -1.04 2.03 13.94
C ASN A 76 0.12 1.82 12.95
N PHE A 77 -0.18 1.23 11.80
CA PHE A 77 0.82 0.95 10.77
C PHE A 77 1.28 2.23 10.02
N GLY A 78 2.58 2.32 9.77
CA GLY A 78 3.22 3.44 9.08
C GLY A 78 3.41 4.68 9.94
N CYS A 79 3.43 4.53 11.27
CA CYS A 79 3.63 5.64 12.20
C CYS A 79 5.04 6.22 12.16
N GLY A 80 5.28 7.30 12.91
CA GLY A 80 6.58 7.97 12.98
C GLY A 80 6.78 9.01 11.88
N SER A 81 8.00 9.08 11.35
CA SER A 81 8.40 10.17 10.44
C SER A 81 7.75 10.08 9.06
N SER A 82 7.48 11.23 8.43
CA SER A 82 6.99 11.27 7.05
C SER A 82 8.04 10.72 6.08
N ARG A 83 7.72 9.63 5.37
CA ARG A 83 8.60 9.00 4.37
C ARG A 83 7.80 8.46 3.19
N GLU A 84 7.94 9.08 2.03
CA GLU A 84 7.35 8.58 0.78
C GLU A 84 7.98 7.24 0.32
N HIS A 85 9.22 6.99 0.73
CA HIS A 85 9.94 5.75 0.43
C HIS A 85 9.32 4.51 1.07
N ALA A 86 8.56 4.64 2.17
CA ALA A 86 7.96 3.49 2.84
C ALA A 86 6.90 2.80 1.95
N PRO A 87 5.91 3.51 1.38
CA PRO A 87 5.05 2.96 0.33
C PRO A 87 5.82 2.42 -0.88
N TRP A 88 6.88 3.11 -1.34
CA TRP A 88 7.66 2.62 -2.49
C TRP A 88 8.35 1.29 -2.20
N ALA A 89 8.89 1.10 -1.00
CA ALA A 89 9.51 -0.16 -0.59
C ALA A 89 8.50 -1.32 -0.58
N LEU A 90 7.29 -1.06 -0.07
CA LEU A 90 6.18 -2.03 -0.10
C LEU A 90 5.82 -2.40 -1.54
N LEU A 91 5.62 -1.40 -2.41
CA LEU A 91 5.22 -1.61 -3.80
C LEU A 91 6.31 -2.34 -4.61
N ASP A 92 7.57 -1.94 -4.46
CA ASP A 92 8.71 -2.52 -5.18
C ASP A 92 9.01 -3.96 -4.72
N PHE A 93 8.66 -4.32 -3.47
CA PHE A 93 8.63 -5.73 -3.05
C PHE A 93 7.47 -6.51 -3.69
N GLY A 94 6.34 -5.85 -3.96
CA GLY A 94 5.15 -6.45 -4.56
C GLY A 94 3.88 -6.33 -3.70
N ILE A 95 3.94 -5.71 -2.53
CA ILE A 95 2.78 -5.46 -1.68
C ILE A 95 1.91 -4.38 -2.33
N ARG A 96 0.66 -4.76 -2.61
CA ARG A 96 -0.38 -3.89 -3.21
C ARG A 96 -1.46 -3.50 -2.21
N CYS A 97 -1.59 -4.21 -1.10
CA CYS A 97 -2.57 -3.91 -0.06
C CYS A 97 -1.97 -4.12 1.34
N VAL A 98 -2.31 -3.22 2.26
CA VAL A 98 -2.00 -3.38 3.69
C VAL A 98 -3.31 -3.30 4.47
N ILE A 99 -3.54 -4.24 5.38
CA ILE A 99 -4.73 -4.32 6.22
C ILE A 99 -4.29 -4.13 7.67
N SER A 100 -4.93 -3.22 8.39
CA SER A 100 -4.67 -2.96 9.82
C SER A 100 -5.94 -2.35 10.45
N THR A 101 -5.97 -2.20 11.77
CA THR A 101 -7.01 -1.45 12.47
C THR A 101 -6.85 0.06 12.30
N SER A 102 -5.62 0.57 12.17
CA SER A 102 -5.35 1.98 11.95
C SER A 102 -4.03 2.23 11.23
N PHE A 103 -3.92 3.43 10.65
CA PHE A 103 -2.73 3.87 9.92
C PHE A 103 -2.42 5.30 10.32
N ALA A 104 -1.13 5.66 10.34
CA ALA A 104 -0.75 7.06 10.43
C ALA A 104 -1.14 7.83 9.17
N ASP A 105 -1.72 9.02 9.34
CA ASP A 105 -2.40 9.74 8.26
C ASP A 105 -1.50 10.04 7.05
N ILE A 106 -0.24 10.40 7.29
CA ILE A 106 0.71 10.70 6.21
C ILE A 106 0.99 9.45 5.39
N PHE A 107 1.31 8.33 6.05
CA PHE A 107 1.55 7.06 5.39
C PHE A 107 0.31 6.62 4.61
N TYR A 108 -0.87 6.69 5.25
CA TYR A 108 -2.15 6.35 4.65
C TYR A 108 -2.42 7.13 3.35
N ASN A 109 -2.18 8.44 3.35
CA ASN A 109 -2.31 9.27 2.15
C ASN A 109 -1.31 8.90 1.06
N ASN A 110 -0.05 8.64 1.44
CA ASN A 110 0.99 8.29 0.48
C ASN A 110 0.74 6.93 -0.16
N CYS A 111 0.09 5.98 0.52
CA CYS A 111 -0.31 4.71 -0.10
C CYS A 111 -1.23 4.92 -1.31
N PHE A 112 -2.29 5.73 -1.17
CA PHE A 112 -3.21 6.01 -2.27
C PHE A 112 -2.53 6.68 -3.45
N LYS A 113 -1.58 7.61 -3.20
CA LYS A 113 -0.83 8.25 -4.29
C LYS A 113 0.07 7.29 -5.07
N ASN A 114 0.40 6.15 -4.49
CA ASN A 114 1.28 5.14 -5.07
C ASN A 114 0.54 3.85 -5.48
N GLY A 115 -0.80 3.82 -5.44
CA GLY A 115 -1.59 2.65 -5.88
C GLY A 115 -1.54 1.46 -4.93
N ILE A 116 -1.23 1.72 -3.66
CA ILE A 116 -1.35 0.75 -2.57
C ILE A 116 -2.67 1.02 -1.86
N LEU A 117 -3.44 -0.03 -1.59
CA LEU A 117 -4.71 0.07 -0.87
C LEU A 117 -4.48 -0.20 0.63
N PRO A 118 -4.50 0.81 1.51
CA PRO A 118 -4.57 0.60 2.94
C PRO A 118 -6.04 0.41 3.36
N ILE A 119 -6.36 -0.73 3.97
CA ILE A 119 -7.72 -1.05 4.44
C ILE A 119 -7.76 -1.04 5.95
N ARG A 120 -8.69 -0.26 6.51
CA ARG A 120 -9.00 -0.25 7.94
C ARG A 120 -10.10 -1.28 8.22
N VAL A 121 -9.89 -2.14 9.21
CA VAL A 121 -10.86 -3.14 9.65
C VAL A 121 -11.06 -3.06 11.17
N SER A 122 -12.11 -3.72 11.68
CA SER A 122 -12.28 -3.89 13.13
C SER A 122 -11.18 -4.81 13.70
N GLN A 123 -10.94 -4.76 15.02
CA GLN A 123 -9.98 -5.68 15.65
C GLN A 123 -10.39 -7.14 15.45
N ASP A 124 -11.68 -7.46 15.61
CA ASP A 124 -12.22 -8.80 15.43
C ASP A 124 -11.99 -9.33 13.99
N ASP A 125 -12.12 -8.46 12.99
CA ASP A 125 -11.86 -8.82 11.60
C ASP A 125 -10.37 -8.91 11.29
N LEU A 126 -9.55 -8.05 11.92
CA LEU A 126 -8.09 -8.16 11.81
C LEU A 126 -7.61 -9.51 12.34
N ASP A 127 -8.13 -9.96 13.49
CA ASP A 127 -7.75 -11.23 14.11
C ASP A 127 -8.11 -12.43 13.21
N LYS A 128 -9.30 -12.41 12.58
CA LYS A 128 -9.69 -13.43 11.57
C LYS A 128 -8.75 -13.44 10.37
N LEU A 129 -8.45 -12.26 9.83
CA LEU A 129 -7.56 -12.13 8.67
C LEU A 129 -6.12 -12.53 9.01
N MET A 130 -5.68 -12.30 10.25
CA MET A 130 -4.38 -12.74 10.73
C MET A 130 -4.31 -14.26 10.84
N ASP A 131 -5.37 -14.93 11.33
CA ASP A 131 -5.48 -16.40 11.34
C ASP A 131 -5.45 -16.96 9.91
N ASP A 132 -6.25 -16.41 9.00
CA ASP A 132 -6.26 -16.78 7.59
C ASP A 132 -4.86 -16.63 6.95
N ALA A 133 -4.17 -15.53 7.27
CA ALA A 133 -2.84 -15.23 6.76
C ALA A 133 -1.75 -16.19 7.28
N GLN A 134 -1.95 -16.83 8.45
CA GLN A 134 -0.97 -17.77 9.02
C GLN A 134 -0.92 -19.13 8.30
N ARG A 135 -1.84 -19.39 7.37
CA ARG A 135 -1.98 -20.68 6.66
C ARG A 135 -0.97 -20.90 5.53
N GLY A 136 0.12 -20.13 5.50
CA GLY A 136 1.23 -20.33 4.56
C GLY A 136 0.82 -20.07 3.11
N ALA A 137 1.19 -20.97 2.20
CA ALA A 137 0.89 -20.82 0.77
C ALA A 137 -0.63 -20.85 0.47
N ASN A 138 -1.45 -21.35 1.40
CA ASN A 138 -2.90 -21.39 1.29
C ASN A 138 -3.57 -20.11 1.82
N ALA A 139 -2.81 -19.13 2.32
CA ALA A 139 -3.31 -17.83 2.79
C ALA A 139 -3.71 -16.91 1.62
N THR A 140 -4.56 -17.40 0.71
CA THR A 140 -5.04 -16.62 -0.43
C THR A 140 -6.22 -15.78 0.02
N ILE A 141 -6.06 -14.46 -0.03
CA ILE A 141 -7.09 -13.48 0.28
C ILE A 141 -7.45 -12.74 -1.01
N SER A 142 -8.75 -12.54 -1.23
CA SER A 142 -9.29 -11.76 -2.34
C SER A 142 -9.87 -10.45 -1.84
N ILE A 143 -9.44 -9.34 -2.41
CA ILE A 143 -9.91 -7.99 -2.11
C ILE A 143 -10.60 -7.46 -3.35
N ASP A 144 -11.81 -6.95 -3.18
CA ASP A 144 -12.62 -6.36 -4.23
C ASP A 144 -12.94 -4.90 -3.84
N LEU A 145 -12.37 -3.95 -4.57
CA LEU A 145 -12.57 -2.52 -4.33
C LEU A 145 -13.89 -2.01 -4.91
N GLU A 146 -14.46 -2.72 -5.90
CA GLU A 146 -15.78 -2.40 -6.44
C GLU A 146 -16.84 -2.78 -5.42
N GLU A 147 -16.77 -3.98 -4.86
CA GLU A 147 -17.73 -4.46 -3.87
C GLU A 147 -17.37 -4.07 -2.43
N MET A 148 -16.20 -3.49 -2.20
CA MET A 148 -15.69 -3.12 -0.86
C MET A 148 -15.65 -4.33 0.10
N THR A 149 -15.16 -5.46 -0.42
CA THR A 149 -15.10 -6.73 0.34
C THR A 149 -13.70 -7.35 0.36
N ILE A 150 -13.43 -8.07 1.45
CA ILE A 150 -12.29 -8.97 1.64
C ILE A 150 -12.85 -10.37 1.82
N LYS A 151 -12.34 -11.33 1.07
CA LYS A 151 -12.72 -12.75 1.15
C LYS A 151 -11.52 -13.58 1.57
N GLY A 152 -11.67 -14.30 2.67
CA GLY A 152 -10.67 -15.26 3.16
C GLY A 152 -10.74 -16.61 2.42
N PRO A 153 -9.76 -17.49 2.65
CA PRO A 153 -9.68 -18.81 2.01
C PRO A 153 -10.88 -19.72 2.36
N ASP A 154 -11.51 -19.52 3.51
CA ASP A 154 -12.67 -20.31 3.96
C ASP A 154 -14.02 -19.79 3.43
N GLY A 155 -14.01 -18.75 2.58
CA GLY A 155 -15.22 -18.12 2.04
C GLY A 155 -15.87 -17.08 2.96
N GLY A 156 -15.27 -16.82 4.14
CA GLY A 156 -15.66 -15.70 4.99
C GLY A 156 -15.52 -14.37 4.24
N THR A 157 -16.50 -13.47 4.43
CA THR A 157 -16.52 -12.15 3.77
C THR A 157 -16.56 -11.06 4.82
N ILE A 158 -15.64 -10.10 4.71
CA ILE A 158 -15.56 -8.89 5.52
C ILE A 158 -15.80 -7.69 4.61
N THR A 159 -16.62 -6.75 5.04
CA THR A 159 -16.81 -5.47 4.35
C THR A 159 -15.88 -4.42 4.94
N PHE A 160 -15.37 -3.51 4.12
CA PHE A 160 -14.60 -2.36 4.59
C PHE A 160 -15.16 -1.06 4.00
N GLU A 161 -14.69 0.07 4.52
CA GLU A 161 -15.11 1.39 4.05
C GLU A 161 -13.91 2.18 3.52
N LEU A 162 -14.18 3.02 2.53
CA LEU A 162 -13.21 3.93 1.95
C LEU A 162 -13.93 5.17 1.45
N ASP A 163 -13.27 6.32 1.56
CA ASP A 163 -13.72 7.56 0.94
C ASP A 163 -13.98 7.37 -0.58
N GLU A 164 -15.11 7.90 -1.06
CA GLU A 164 -15.55 7.69 -2.44
C GLU A 164 -14.55 8.25 -3.46
N PHE A 165 -13.93 9.40 -3.16
CA PHE A 165 -12.96 10.01 -4.05
C PHE A 165 -11.69 9.16 -4.15
N ARG A 166 -11.18 8.65 -3.01
CA ARG A 166 -10.05 7.71 -3.00
C ARG A 166 -10.39 6.43 -3.76
N ARG A 167 -11.58 5.86 -3.55
CA ARG A 167 -12.05 4.68 -4.29
C ARG A 167 -12.07 4.95 -5.79
N TYR A 168 -12.62 6.08 -6.22
CA TYR A 168 -12.64 6.50 -7.62
C TYR A 168 -11.23 6.62 -8.21
N CYS A 169 -10.30 7.26 -7.50
CA CYS A 169 -8.92 7.41 -7.95
C CYS A 169 -8.23 6.05 -8.13
N MET A 170 -8.40 5.14 -7.16
CA MET A 170 -7.81 3.80 -7.19
C MET A 170 -8.38 2.94 -8.33
N LEU A 171 -9.70 2.95 -8.55
CA LEU A 171 -10.34 2.21 -9.65
C LEU A 171 -9.89 2.72 -11.02
N ASN A 172 -9.66 4.03 -11.15
CA ASN A 172 -9.29 4.66 -12.42
C ASN A 172 -7.77 4.81 -12.62
N GLY A 173 -6.95 4.52 -11.60
CA GLY A 173 -5.49 4.66 -11.68
C GLY A 173 -5.04 6.12 -11.71
N LEU A 174 -5.83 7.01 -11.10
CA LEU A 174 -5.59 8.45 -11.08
C LEU A 174 -4.75 8.83 -9.87
N ASP A 175 -3.56 9.37 -10.13
CA ASP A 175 -2.78 10.13 -9.14
C ASP A 175 -3.02 11.63 -9.33
N ASP A 176 -2.36 12.48 -8.53
CA ASP A 176 -2.52 13.94 -8.59
C ASP A 176 -2.22 14.50 -10.00
N ILE A 177 -1.30 13.87 -10.73
CA ILE A 177 -1.00 14.22 -12.13
C ILE A 177 -2.15 13.76 -13.02
N GLY A 178 -2.60 12.51 -12.90
CA GLY A 178 -3.73 11.96 -13.64
C GLY A 178 -5.00 12.81 -13.49
N LEU A 179 -5.34 13.21 -12.27
CA LEU A 179 -6.47 14.11 -11.97
C LEU A 179 -6.34 15.48 -12.64
N THR A 180 -5.12 16.00 -12.75
CA THR A 180 -4.85 17.26 -13.46
C THR A 180 -5.02 17.05 -14.96
N MET A 181 -4.54 15.93 -15.51
CA MET A 181 -4.66 15.59 -16.92
C MET A 181 -6.12 15.40 -17.37
N GLU A 182 -7.02 14.95 -16.49
CA GLU A 182 -8.47 14.91 -16.78
C GLU A 182 -9.07 16.30 -17.06
N LYS A 183 -8.41 17.37 -16.61
CA LYS A 183 -8.82 18.75 -16.83
C LYS A 183 -8.11 19.41 -18.01
N ALA A 184 -7.26 18.70 -18.75
CA ALA A 184 -6.43 19.25 -19.82
C ALA A 184 -7.24 20.13 -20.80
N THR A 185 -8.35 19.63 -21.35
CA THR A 185 -9.19 20.42 -22.27
C THR A 185 -9.75 21.70 -21.66
N LYS A 186 -10.07 21.69 -20.35
CA LYS A 186 -10.54 22.90 -19.64
C LYS A 186 -9.40 23.89 -19.40
N ILE A 187 -8.20 23.38 -19.12
CA ILE A 187 -6.99 24.18 -18.98
C ILE A 187 -6.67 24.84 -20.32
N ASP A 188 -6.64 24.08 -21.42
CA ASP A 188 -6.39 24.58 -22.77
C ASP A 188 -7.39 25.68 -23.16
N ALA A 189 -8.68 25.46 -22.91
CA ALA A 189 -9.72 26.44 -23.20
C ALA A 189 -9.58 27.73 -22.37
N PHE A 190 -9.18 27.60 -21.11
CA PHE A 190 -8.90 28.75 -20.25
C PHE A 190 -7.67 29.53 -20.74
N GLU A 191 -6.58 28.83 -21.07
CA GLU A 191 -5.34 29.45 -21.56
C GLU A 191 -5.55 30.20 -22.87
N ALA A 192 -6.26 29.61 -23.83
CA ALA A 192 -6.63 30.27 -25.08
C ALA A 192 -7.44 31.55 -24.83
N SER A 193 -8.47 31.49 -23.98
CA SER A 193 -9.27 32.66 -23.64
C SER A 193 -8.46 33.74 -22.90
N ASN A 194 -7.53 33.33 -22.04
CA ASN A 194 -6.69 34.25 -21.28
C ASN A 194 -5.68 34.97 -22.18
N ALA A 195 -5.08 34.26 -23.15
CA ALA A 195 -4.17 34.85 -24.14
C ALA A 195 -4.87 35.94 -24.99
N GLU A 196 -6.13 35.71 -25.37
CA GLU A 196 -6.95 36.71 -26.08
C GLU A 196 -7.29 37.93 -25.20
N LYS A 197 -7.68 37.71 -23.94
CA LYS A 197 -8.12 38.77 -23.03
C LYS A 197 -6.97 39.58 -22.42
N ARG A 198 -5.79 38.97 -22.31
CA ARG A 198 -4.60 39.54 -21.66
C ARG A 198 -3.34 39.29 -22.52
N PRO A 199 -3.26 39.85 -23.73
CA PRO A 199 -2.12 39.61 -24.63
C PRO A 199 -0.79 40.21 -24.16
N TRP A 200 -0.80 40.97 -23.05
CA TRP A 200 0.38 41.59 -22.43
C TRP A 200 0.91 40.83 -21.20
N ALA A 201 0.25 39.73 -20.81
CA ALA A 201 0.66 38.89 -19.67
C ALA A 201 1.73 37.87 -20.08
#